data_AF-A0A9P0PPP7-F1
#
_entry.id   AF-A0A9P0PPP7-F1
#
_cell.length_a   1.000
_cell.length_b   1.000
_cell.length_c   1.000
_cell.angle_alpha   90.00
_cell.angle_beta   90.00
_cell.angle_gamma   90.00
#
_symmetry.space_group_name_H-M   'P 1'
#
loop_
_entity.id
_entity.type
_entity.pdbx_description
1 polymer ?
#
loop_
_entity_poly.entity_id
_entity_poly.type
_entity_poly.pdbx_seq_one_letter_code
_entity_poly.pdbx_strand_id
1 'polypeptide(L)'
;MNETTNEFYENLFTPGTALSELKFDGFCDWFVRLSDVSVHWEYQPSYVLSQCSYLLGGLITFIHACNHGGRLPYLWLTTILHGLAVESISYIHPDIDNFWHSQTFLIFLGRRLPLHIIVLYPVFIYNSSIAAAKARLSKWSEPFAVGLLVVLIDIAYDIVSVNFLHWTWHDTDPNIYDRHYWVPWNSYYFHATFAASFTFWFHFTREVFCESDGKWLADKR
;
A
#
# COMPACT_ATOMS: atom_id res chain seq x y z
N MET A 1 -13.39 10.50 27.39
CA MET A 1 -13.19 9.13 26.88
C MET A 1 -13.57 8.20 28.02
N ASN A 2 -14.64 7.41 27.88
CA ASN A 2 -15.14 6.54 28.95
C ASN A 2 -14.23 5.31 29.13
N GLU A 3 -14.00 4.89 30.36
CA GLU A 3 -13.19 3.70 30.69
C GLU A 3 -13.70 2.43 30.01
N THR A 4 -15.02 2.30 29.82
CA THR A 4 -15.66 1.17 29.13
C THR A 4 -15.34 1.09 27.64
N THR A 5 -14.99 2.20 26.98
CA THR A 5 -14.54 2.14 25.58
C THR A 5 -13.12 1.61 25.51
N ASN A 6 -12.23 2.04 26.41
CA ASN A 6 -10.85 1.55 26.46
C ASN A 6 -10.76 0.04 26.71
N GLU A 7 -11.57 -0.50 27.62
CA GLU A 7 -11.58 -1.94 27.95
C GLU A 7 -12.06 -2.80 26.75
N PHE A 8 -13.07 -2.36 26.00
CA PHE A 8 -13.46 -3.01 24.74
C PHE A 8 -12.34 -2.96 23.68
N TYR A 9 -11.56 -1.90 23.66
CA TYR A 9 -10.47 -1.71 22.70
C TYR A 9 -9.19 -2.46 23.07
N GLU A 10 -8.86 -2.64 24.35
CA GLU A 10 -7.76 -3.53 24.74
C GLU A 10 -8.01 -4.97 24.28
N ASN A 11 -9.27 -5.41 24.33
CA ASN A 11 -9.69 -6.72 23.84
C ASN A 11 -9.54 -6.91 22.32
N LEU A 12 -9.47 -5.83 21.52
CA LEU A 12 -9.22 -5.88 20.06
C LEU A 12 -7.78 -6.28 19.71
N PHE A 13 -6.85 -6.07 20.63
CA PHE A 13 -5.42 -6.35 20.44
C PHE A 13 -4.99 -7.67 21.07
N THR A 14 -5.89 -8.33 21.82
CA THR A 14 -5.62 -9.64 22.44
C THR A 14 -5.87 -10.75 21.41
N PRO A 15 -4.88 -11.62 21.14
CA PRO A 15 -5.07 -12.74 20.23
C PRO A 15 -6.20 -13.68 20.70
N GLY A 16 -7.11 -14.04 19.79
CA GLY A 16 -8.19 -15.01 20.06
C GLY A 16 -9.53 -14.43 20.51
N THR A 17 -9.66 -13.10 20.62
CA THR A 17 -10.94 -12.45 20.92
C THR A 17 -11.89 -12.53 19.72
N ALA A 18 -13.04 -13.20 19.89
CA ALA A 18 -14.11 -13.18 18.90
C ALA A 18 -14.82 -11.81 18.96
N LEU A 19 -14.63 -10.98 17.95
CA LEU A 19 -15.21 -9.64 17.90
C LEU A 19 -16.59 -9.71 17.24
N SER A 20 -17.58 -9.10 17.90
CA SER A 20 -18.84 -8.74 17.25
C SER A 20 -18.61 -7.59 16.26
N GLU A 21 -19.56 -7.37 15.35
CA GLU A 21 -19.51 -6.28 14.36
C GLU A 21 -18.98 -4.97 14.98
N LEU A 22 -17.97 -4.38 14.33
CA LEU A 22 -17.37 -3.13 14.78
C LEU A 22 -18.43 -2.02 14.81
N LYS A 23 -18.70 -1.49 16.01
CA LYS A 23 -19.52 -0.30 16.20
C LYS A 23 -18.62 0.93 16.29
N PHE A 24 -19.03 2.01 15.65
CA PHE A 24 -18.29 3.27 15.59
C PHE A 24 -19.07 4.38 16.29
N ASP A 25 -18.38 5.19 17.08
CA ASP A 25 -18.96 6.37 17.74
C ASP A 25 -18.85 7.60 16.83
N GLY A 26 -19.67 7.62 15.77
CA GLY A 26 -19.73 8.69 14.79
C GLY A 26 -18.64 8.65 13.71
N PHE A 27 -18.63 9.67 12.86
CA PHE A 27 -17.78 9.69 11.66
C PHE A 27 -16.29 9.74 11.99
N CYS A 28 -15.86 10.48 13.01
CA CYS A 28 -14.43 10.61 13.34
C CYS A 28 -13.83 9.27 13.80
N ASP A 29 -14.55 8.52 14.65
CA ASP A 29 -14.10 7.19 15.11
C ASP A 29 -14.09 6.15 13.98
N TRP A 30 -15.01 6.27 13.03
CA TRP A 30 -14.97 5.50 11.79
C TRP A 30 -13.80 5.91 10.88
N PHE A 31 -13.57 7.21 10.69
CA PHE A 31 -12.64 7.72 9.70
C PHE A 31 -11.18 7.47 10.09
N VAL A 32 -10.82 7.71 11.35
CA VAL A 32 -9.45 7.58 11.84
C VAL A 32 -9.43 7.11 13.29
N ARG A 33 -8.57 6.13 13.56
CA ARG A 33 -8.30 5.66 14.92
C ARG A 33 -6.82 5.76 15.22
N LEU A 34 -6.53 6.35 16.38
CA LEU A 34 -5.23 6.34 17.02
C LEU A 34 -5.30 5.44 18.26
N SER A 35 -4.34 4.54 18.42
CA SER A 35 -4.15 3.71 19.60
C SER A 35 -2.72 3.80 20.08
N ASP A 36 -2.49 3.45 21.36
CA ASP A 36 -1.15 3.52 21.94
C ASP A 36 -0.18 2.57 21.23
N VAL A 37 0.95 3.10 20.79
CA VAL A 37 2.03 2.35 20.14
C VAL A 37 2.61 1.30 21.07
N SER A 38 2.59 1.51 22.39
CA SER A 38 3.10 0.56 23.38
C SER A 38 2.40 -0.82 23.28
N VAL A 39 1.08 -0.82 23.11
CA VAL A 39 0.27 -2.03 22.92
C VAL A 39 0.68 -2.77 21.64
N HIS A 40 0.85 -2.04 20.54
CA HIS A 40 1.28 -2.63 19.27
C HIS A 40 2.70 -3.18 19.35
N TRP A 41 3.57 -2.53 20.11
CA TRP A 41 4.93 -3.01 20.33
C TRP A 41 4.98 -4.28 21.17
N GLU A 42 4.10 -4.40 22.16
CA GLU A 42 3.98 -5.60 23.00
C GLU A 42 3.48 -6.81 22.21
N TYR A 43 2.43 -6.65 21.40
CA TYR A 43 1.77 -7.77 20.72
C TYR A 43 2.22 -8.01 19.27
N GLN A 44 2.58 -6.97 18.52
CA GLN A 44 2.97 -7.06 17.11
C GLN A 44 4.20 -6.17 16.76
N PRO A 45 5.35 -6.37 17.42
CA PRO A 45 6.54 -5.52 17.21
C PRO A 45 7.06 -5.56 15.77
N SER A 46 6.98 -6.71 15.09
CA SER A 46 7.39 -6.83 13.68
C SER A 46 6.54 -5.95 12.76
N TYR A 47 5.25 -5.77 13.08
CA TYR A 47 4.36 -4.93 12.29
C TYR A 47 4.63 -3.44 12.54
N VAL A 48 4.96 -3.06 13.78
CA VAL A 48 5.42 -1.69 14.09
C VAL A 48 6.69 -1.36 13.30
N LEU A 49 7.66 -2.27 13.29
CA LEU A 49 8.90 -2.09 12.50
C LEU A 49 8.62 -1.97 11.01
N SER A 50 7.74 -2.82 10.46
CA SER A 50 7.30 -2.76 9.07
C SER A 50 6.67 -1.40 8.75
N GLN A 51 5.71 -0.95 9.56
CA GLN A 51 5.07 0.35 9.43
C GLN A 51 6.09 1.50 9.41
N CYS A 52 7.00 1.54 10.38
CA CYS A 52 8.04 2.56 10.44
C CYS A 52 8.94 2.54 9.20
N SER A 53 9.28 1.36 8.69
CA SER A 53 10.14 1.23 7.51
C SER A 53 9.50 1.83 6.25
N TYR A 54 8.20 1.59 6.03
CA TYR A 54 7.45 2.15 4.91
C TYR A 54 7.20 3.64 5.06
N LEU A 55 6.88 4.12 6.26
CA LEU A 55 6.74 5.55 6.53
C LEU A 55 8.06 6.29 6.26
N LEU A 56 9.19 5.74 6.68
CA LEU A 56 10.52 6.28 6.40
C LEU A 56 10.83 6.24 4.90
N GLY A 57 10.58 5.12 4.22
CA GLY A 57 10.77 5.01 2.77
C GLY A 57 9.92 6.00 1.98
N GLY A 58 8.67 6.21 2.39
CA GLY A 58 7.79 7.22 1.83
C GLY A 58 8.30 8.64 2.03
N LEU A 59 8.79 8.95 3.22
CA LEU A 59 9.41 10.25 3.51
C LEU A 59 10.65 10.49 2.65
N ILE A 60 11.53 9.49 2.53
CA ILE A 60 12.75 9.59 1.71
C ILE A 60 12.40 9.80 0.24
N THR A 61 11.44 9.03 -0.30
CA THR A 61 11.00 9.17 -1.70
C THR A 61 10.30 10.51 -1.94
N PHE A 62 9.55 11.03 -0.96
CA PHE A 62 8.93 12.35 -1.03
C PHE A 62 9.97 13.46 -1.03
N ILE A 63 10.96 13.41 -0.13
CA ILE A 63 12.07 14.37 -0.11
C ILE A 63 12.84 14.32 -1.43
N HIS A 64 13.13 13.12 -1.96
CA HIS A 64 13.75 12.97 -3.27
C HIS A 64 12.91 13.64 -4.36
N ALA A 65 11.59 13.42 -4.36
CA ALA A 65 10.68 13.98 -5.34
C ALA A 65 10.67 15.51 -5.31
N CYS A 66 10.55 16.10 -4.11
CA CYS A 66 10.53 17.55 -3.91
C CYS A 66 11.87 18.22 -4.26
N ASN A 67 13.00 17.63 -3.85
CA ASN A 67 14.32 18.20 -4.10
C ASN A 67 14.71 18.22 -5.58
N HIS A 68 14.33 17.19 -6.34
CA HIS A 68 14.59 17.13 -7.78
C HIS A 68 13.50 17.82 -8.61
N GLY A 69 12.33 18.04 -8.03
CA GLY A 69 11.24 18.82 -8.60
C GLY A 69 10.74 18.28 -9.94
N GLY A 70 10.28 19.21 -10.78
CA GLY A 70 9.68 18.90 -12.07
C GLY A 70 8.45 18.00 -11.90
N ARG A 71 8.50 16.82 -12.52
CA ARG A 71 7.37 15.86 -12.52
C ARG A 71 7.38 14.86 -11.38
N LEU A 72 8.47 14.78 -10.61
CA LEU A 72 8.61 13.78 -9.56
C LEU A 72 7.64 13.98 -8.39
N PRO A 73 7.35 15.21 -7.92
CA PRO A 73 6.31 15.42 -6.90
C PRO A 73 4.93 14.95 -7.37
N TYR A 74 4.62 15.14 -8.65
CA TYR A 74 3.35 14.67 -9.23
C TYR A 74 3.32 13.15 -9.37
N LEU A 75 4.43 12.52 -9.77
CA LEU A 75 4.53 11.06 -9.77
C LEU A 75 4.30 10.51 -8.36
N TRP A 76 4.96 11.07 -7.36
CA TRP A 76 4.79 10.66 -5.96
C TRP A 76 3.34 10.86 -5.49
N LEU A 77 2.76 12.04 -5.71
CA LEU A 77 1.37 12.32 -5.33
C LEU A 77 0.38 11.38 -6.02
N THR A 78 0.57 11.11 -7.32
CA THR A 78 -0.32 10.21 -8.06
C THR A 78 -0.19 8.76 -7.62
N THR A 79 0.97 8.31 -7.11
CA THR A 79 1.06 6.99 -6.47
C THR A 79 0.24 6.88 -5.19
N ILE A 80 0.19 7.94 -4.37
CA ILE A 80 -0.70 7.98 -3.19
C ILE A 80 -2.16 7.90 -3.61
N LEU A 81 -2.57 8.70 -4.60
CA LEU A 81 -3.96 8.73 -5.09
C LEU A 81 -4.35 7.38 -5.72
N HIS A 82 -3.43 6.76 -6.45
CA HIS A 82 -3.60 5.41 -6.99
C HIS A 82 -3.84 4.41 -5.87
N GLY A 83 -3.00 4.40 -4.83
CA GLY A 83 -3.16 3.51 -3.69
C GLY A 83 -4.48 3.69 -2.96
N LEU A 84 -4.84 4.94 -2.65
CA LEU A 84 -6.12 5.25 -2.01
C LEU A 84 -7.31 4.75 -2.84
N ALA A 85 -7.28 4.93 -4.16
CA ALA A 85 -8.33 4.45 -5.05
C ALA A 85 -8.40 2.91 -5.06
N VAL A 86 -7.25 2.24 -5.16
CA VAL A 86 -7.16 0.78 -5.15
C VAL A 86 -7.72 0.20 -3.86
N GLU A 87 -7.20 0.63 -2.71
CA GLU A 87 -7.64 0.12 -1.40
C GLU A 87 -9.13 0.38 -1.15
N SER A 88 -9.60 1.58 -1.50
CA SER A 88 -11.02 1.91 -1.33
C SER A 88 -11.92 1.00 -2.17
N ILE A 89 -11.53 0.68 -3.41
CA ILE A 89 -12.29 -0.23 -4.27
C ILE A 89 -12.28 -1.64 -3.68
N SER A 90 -11.12 -2.12 -3.22
CA SER A 90 -10.99 -3.45 -2.60
C SER A 90 -11.87 -3.63 -1.38
N TYR A 91 -12.10 -2.58 -0.59
CA TYR A 91 -12.97 -2.66 0.61
C TYR A 91 -14.46 -2.47 0.33
N ILE A 92 -14.82 -1.95 -0.85
CA ILE A 92 -16.22 -1.70 -1.22
C ILE A 92 -16.78 -2.86 -2.06
N HIS A 93 -15.95 -3.49 -2.90
CA HIS A 93 -16.40 -4.53 -3.82
C HIS A 93 -16.29 -5.93 -3.19
N PRO A 94 -17.40 -6.65 -2.97
CA PRO A 94 -17.39 -7.94 -2.29
C PRO A 94 -16.46 -8.99 -2.92
N ASP A 95 -16.33 -8.99 -4.24
CA ASP A 95 -15.48 -9.96 -4.95
C ASP A 95 -13.97 -9.69 -4.81
N ILE A 96 -13.58 -8.52 -4.29
CA ILE A 96 -12.17 -8.11 -4.11
C ILE A 96 -11.85 -7.92 -2.62
N ASP A 97 -12.86 -7.90 -1.75
CA ASP A 97 -12.71 -7.90 -0.29
C ASP A 97 -12.30 -9.30 0.22
N ASN A 98 -11.06 -9.68 -0.08
CA ASN A 98 -10.51 -10.99 0.24
C ASN A 98 -9.26 -10.94 1.13
N PHE A 99 -8.97 -9.78 1.72
CA PHE A 99 -7.87 -9.62 2.69
C PHE A 99 -8.23 -8.67 3.84
N TRP A 100 -7.60 -8.91 4.99
CA TRP A 100 -7.80 -8.13 6.21
C TRP A 100 -6.46 -7.80 6.86
N HIS A 101 -6.19 -6.52 7.05
CA HIS A 101 -5.04 -6.06 7.82
C HIS A 101 -5.23 -6.28 9.32
N SER A 102 -4.13 -6.65 10.00
CA SER A 102 -4.02 -6.49 11.44
C SER A 102 -4.17 -5.02 11.82
N GLN A 103 -4.63 -4.78 13.04
CA GLN A 103 -4.84 -3.43 13.55
C GLN A 103 -3.49 -2.73 13.74
N THR A 104 -3.44 -1.43 13.44
CA THR A 104 -2.24 -0.59 13.57
C THR A 104 -2.47 0.59 14.49
N PHE A 105 -1.39 1.22 14.95
CA PHE A 105 -1.49 2.36 15.85
C PHE A 105 -2.17 3.58 15.22
N LEU A 106 -2.11 3.70 13.89
CA LEU A 106 -2.86 4.67 13.10
C LEU A 106 -3.50 3.95 11.91
N ILE A 107 -4.84 3.94 11.88
CA ILE A 107 -5.64 3.23 10.89
C ILE A 107 -6.85 4.05 10.47
N PHE A 108 -7.25 3.95 9.21
CA PHE A 108 -8.34 4.71 8.60
C PHE A 108 -9.49 3.80 8.12
N LEU A 109 -10.59 4.44 7.72
CA LEU A 109 -11.71 3.85 6.98
C LEU A 109 -12.31 2.61 7.65
N GLY A 110 -12.87 2.78 8.85
CA GLY A 110 -13.50 1.70 9.59
C GLY A 110 -12.49 0.66 10.10
N ARG A 111 -11.25 1.09 10.35
CA ARG A 111 -10.13 0.24 10.82
C ARG A 111 -9.68 -0.80 9.77
N ARG A 112 -9.66 -0.39 8.51
CA ARG A 112 -9.33 -1.22 7.35
C ARG A 112 -8.06 -0.79 6.63
N LEU A 113 -7.73 0.50 6.67
CA LEU A 113 -6.62 1.08 5.92
C LEU A 113 -5.51 1.59 6.85
N PRO A 114 -4.48 0.79 7.17
CA PRO A 114 -3.33 1.27 7.92
C PRO A 114 -2.63 2.44 7.21
N LEU A 115 -2.11 3.42 7.96
CA LEU A 115 -1.43 4.58 7.35
C LEU A 115 -0.28 4.16 6.42
N HIS A 116 0.52 3.18 6.85
CA HIS A 116 1.70 2.76 6.09
C HIS A 116 1.34 2.14 4.72
N ILE A 117 0.15 1.55 4.56
CA ILE A 117 -0.32 1.01 3.27
C ILE A 117 -0.53 2.14 2.27
N ILE A 118 -1.04 3.30 2.71
CA ILE A 118 -1.15 4.49 1.85
C ILE A 118 0.23 4.89 1.31
N VAL A 119 1.26 4.80 2.16
CA VAL A 119 2.65 5.19 1.86
C VAL A 119 3.44 4.07 1.18
N LEU A 120 2.93 2.85 1.16
CA LEU A 120 3.56 1.71 0.49
C LEU A 120 3.59 1.90 -1.03
N TYR A 121 2.52 2.44 -1.61
CA TYR A 121 2.42 2.68 -3.05
C TYR A 121 3.56 3.54 -3.62
N PRO A 122 3.93 4.70 -3.03
CA PRO A 122 5.12 5.41 -3.47
C PRO A 122 6.39 4.58 -3.25
N VAL A 123 6.55 3.89 -2.12
CA VAL A 123 7.76 3.05 -1.91
C VAL A 123 7.93 2.01 -3.02
N PHE A 124 6.84 1.43 -3.53
CA PHE A 124 6.89 0.43 -4.59
C PHE A 124 7.00 1.08 -5.97
N ILE A 125 5.97 1.85 -6.35
CA ILE A 125 5.79 2.34 -7.71
C ILE A 125 6.78 3.47 -8.04
N TYR A 126 7.04 4.39 -7.10
CA TYR A 126 7.98 5.48 -7.36
C TYR A 126 9.39 4.94 -7.56
N ASN A 127 9.89 4.12 -6.64
CA ASN A 127 11.23 3.52 -6.78
C ASN A 127 11.35 2.69 -8.06
N SER A 128 10.35 1.86 -8.36
CA SER A 128 10.31 1.06 -9.58
C SER A 128 10.30 1.92 -10.83
N SER A 129 9.58 3.04 -10.82
CA SER A 129 9.58 4.02 -11.91
C SER A 129 10.98 4.63 -12.10
N ILE A 130 11.60 5.15 -11.03
CA ILE A 130 12.97 5.69 -11.08
C ILE A 130 13.96 4.66 -11.64
N ALA A 131 13.91 3.42 -11.14
CA ALA A 131 14.79 2.35 -11.60
C ALA A 131 14.57 2.02 -13.10
N ALA A 132 13.32 1.86 -13.53
CA ALA A 132 12.97 1.54 -14.91
C ALA A 132 13.42 2.63 -15.90
N ALA A 133 13.35 3.90 -15.54
CA ALA A 133 13.85 4.96 -16.42
C ALA A 133 15.36 5.07 -16.47
N LYS A 134 16.07 4.72 -15.38
CA LYS A 134 17.53 4.60 -15.41
C LYS A 134 17.99 3.48 -16.33
N ALA A 135 17.17 2.45 -16.54
CA ALA A 135 17.43 1.40 -17.53
C ALA A 135 17.22 1.86 -18.99
N ARG A 136 16.71 3.09 -19.23
CA ARG A 136 16.56 3.70 -20.57
C ARG A 136 15.82 2.83 -21.58
N LEU A 137 14.84 2.07 -21.09
CA LEU A 137 14.01 1.18 -21.91
C LEU A 137 13.18 1.95 -22.95
N SER A 138 12.58 1.27 -23.92
CA SER A 138 11.60 1.93 -24.79
C SER A 138 10.36 2.37 -24.00
N LYS A 139 9.61 3.35 -24.52
CA LYS A 139 8.37 3.84 -23.91
C LYS A 139 7.34 2.71 -23.68
N TRP A 140 7.30 1.73 -24.58
CA TRP A 140 6.35 0.62 -24.51
C TRP A 140 6.77 -0.48 -23.53
N SER A 141 8.07 -0.67 -23.32
CA SER A 141 8.60 -1.67 -22.39
C SER A 141 8.71 -1.17 -20.95
N GLU A 142 8.85 0.15 -20.75
CA GLU A 142 9.02 0.74 -19.41
C GLU A 142 7.87 0.39 -18.44
N PRO A 143 6.57 0.50 -18.81
CA PRO A 143 5.48 0.13 -17.90
C PRO A 143 5.57 -1.31 -17.39
N PHE A 144 5.90 -2.26 -18.27
CA PHE A 144 6.07 -3.66 -17.89
C PHE A 144 7.28 -3.86 -16.97
N ALA A 145 8.37 -3.15 -17.21
CA ALA A 145 9.52 -3.17 -16.31
C ALA A 145 9.19 -2.60 -14.93
N VAL A 146 8.39 -1.52 -14.85
CA VAL A 146 7.90 -1.00 -13.57
C VAL A 146 7.05 -2.05 -12.86
N GLY A 147 6.11 -2.70 -13.56
CA GLY A 147 5.30 -3.77 -12.97
C GLY A 147 6.13 -4.92 -12.40
N LEU A 148 7.14 -5.39 -13.13
CA LEU A 148 8.05 -6.45 -12.66
C LEU A 148 8.90 -6.01 -11.46
N LEU A 149 9.38 -4.77 -11.45
CA LEU A 149 10.15 -4.22 -10.34
C LEU A 149 9.28 -4.04 -9.09
N VAL A 150 8.01 -3.66 -9.25
CA VAL A 150 7.05 -3.62 -8.14
C VAL A 150 6.88 -5.02 -7.56
N VAL A 151 6.63 -6.04 -8.39
CA VAL A 151 6.53 -7.44 -7.93
C VAL A 151 7.79 -7.90 -7.22
N LEU A 152 8.98 -7.50 -7.68
CA LEU A 152 10.23 -7.88 -7.03
C LEU A 152 10.33 -7.35 -5.59
N ILE A 153 9.84 -6.13 -5.34
CA ILE A 153 9.77 -5.56 -3.99
C ILE A 153 8.65 -6.24 -3.19
N ASP A 154 7.49 -6.39 -3.83
CA ASP A 154 6.25 -6.92 -3.26
C ASP A 154 6.40 -8.36 -2.75
N ILE A 155 7.06 -9.26 -3.50
CA ILE A 155 7.28 -10.65 -3.08
C ILE A 155 7.91 -10.72 -1.70
N ALA A 156 8.94 -9.91 -1.43
CA ALA A 156 9.62 -9.92 -0.15
C ALA A 156 8.72 -9.38 0.97
N TYR A 157 7.95 -8.32 0.67
CA TYR A 157 7.00 -7.73 1.61
C TYR A 157 5.87 -8.70 1.95
N ASP A 158 5.15 -9.18 0.94
CA ASP A 158 3.96 -10.01 1.10
C ASP A 158 4.26 -11.29 1.86
N ILE A 159 5.35 -11.99 1.51
CA ILE A 159 5.72 -13.24 2.17
C ILE A 159 6.04 -12.98 3.64
N VAL A 160 6.81 -11.93 3.95
CA VAL A 160 7.15 -11.60 5.34
C VAL A 160 5.89 -11.23 6.11
N SER A 161 5.07 -10.36 5.54
CA SER A 161 3.90 -9.83 6.20
C SER A 161 2.80 -10.86 6.46
N VAL A 162 2.53 -11.78 5.53
CA VAL A 162 1.60 -12.89 5.78
C VAL A 162 2.14 -13.84 6.86
N ASN A 163 3.44 -14.15 6.84
CA ASN A 163 4.06 -15.01 7.87
C ASN A 163 4.00 -14.40 9.27
N PHE A 164 4.06 -13.06 9.38
CA PHE A 164 3.93 -12.34 10.65
C PHE A 164 2.51 -11.84 10.94
N LEU A 165 1.51 -12.28 10.17
CA LEU A 165 0.10 -11.89 10.32
C LEU A 165 -0.14 -10.38 10.30
N HIS A 166 0.64 -9.63 9.51
CA HIS A 166 0.38 -8.20 9.26
C HIS A 166 -0.92 -8.02 8.47
N TRP A 167 -1.27 -9.00 7.64
CA TRP A 167 -2.61 -9.21 7.11
C TRP A 167 -2.83 -10.70 6.81
N THR A 168 -4.07 -11.02 6.51
CA THR A 168 -4.53 -12.38 6.18
C THR A 168 -5.37 -12.35 4.92
N TRP A 169 -5.44 -13.49 4.23
CA TRP A 169 -6.20 -13.69 3.01
C TRP A 169 -7.40 -14.60 3.28
N HIS A 170 -8.47 -14.46 2.49
CA HIS A 170 -9.65 -15.32 2.59
C HIS A 170 -9.30 -16.76 2.18
N ASP A 171 -9.46 -17.73 3.07
CA ASP A 171 -8.98 -19.10 2.81
C ASP A 171 -9.82 -19.89 1.80
N THR A 172 -11.08 -19.50 1.56
CA THR A 172 -12.00 -20.24 0.70
C THR A 172 -12.36 -19.53 -0.60
N ASP A 173 -11.75 -18.36 -0.88
CA ASP A 173 -11.98 -17.64 -2.14
C ASP A 173 -11.22 -18.35 -3.29
N PRO A 174 -11.93 -18.86 -4.32
CA PRO A 174 -11.31 -19.52 -5.46
C PRO A 174 -10.29 -18.64 -6.21
N ASN A 175 -10.47 -17.32 -6.19
CA ASN A 175 -9.56 -16.38 -6.86
C ASN A 175 -8.17 -16.34 -6.23
N ILE A 176 -8.02 -16.82 -5.00
CA ILE A 176 -6.74 -16.80 -4.26
C ILE A 176 -6.36 -18.18 -3.73
N TYR A 177 -6.88 -19.22 -4.38
CA TYR A 177 -6.62 -20.61 -4.00
C TYR A 177 -5.16 -21.01 -4.22
N ASP A 178 -4.56 -20.64 -5.36
CA ASP A 178 -3.17 -20.96 -5.67
C ASP A 178 -2.22 -19.95 -5.01
N ARG A 179 -1.26 -20.44 -4.23
CA ARG A 179 -0.45 -19.65 -3.31
C ARG A 179 1.02 -20.03 -3.34
N HIS A 180 1.87 -19.01 -3.20
CA HIS A 180 3.31 -19.10 -3.03
C HIS A 180 3.67 -18.54 -1.65
N TYR A 181 4.16 -19.39 -0.74
CA TYR A 181 4.40 -19.05 0.67
C TYR A 181 3.19 -18.37 1.34
N TRP A 182 2.00 -18.94 1.16
CA TRP A 182 0.71 -18.42 1.66
C TRP A 182 0.23 -17.09 1.05
N VAL A 183 0.97 -16.53 0.09
CA VAL A 183 0.56 -15.37 -0.69
C VAL A 183 -0.08 -15.81 -2.01
N PRO A 184 -1.26 -15.31 -2.39
CA PRO A 184 -1.89 -15.66 -3.67
C PRO A 184 -1.09 -15.17 -4.89
N TRP A 185 -0.95 -16.00 -5.92
CA TRP A 185 -0.32 -15.57 -7.18
C TRP A 185 -1.03 -14.37 -7.82
N ASN A 186 -2.36 -14.30 -7.64
CA ASN A 186 -3.15 -13.19 -8.12
C ASN A 186 -2.78 -11.84 -7.47
N SER A 187 -2.24 -11.82 -6.25
CA SER A 187 -1.69 -10.59 -5.63
C SER A 187 -0.55 -10.03 -6.48
N TYR A 188 0.40 -10.87 -6.88
CA TYR A 188 1.53 -10.45 -7.71
C TYR A 188 1.10 -9.99 -9.10
N TYR A 189 0.14 -10.68 -9.73
CA TYR A 189 -0.41 -10.24 -11.01
C TYR A 189 -1.15 -8.91 -10.89
N PHE A 190 -1.88 -8.72 -9.79
CA PHE A 190 -2.55 -7.47 -9.48
C PHE A 190 -1.55 -6.32 -9.38
N HIS A 191 -0.51 -6.45 -8.54
CA HIS A 191 0.53 -5.43 -8.41
C HIS A 191 1.28 -5.15 -9.72
N ALA A 192 1.62 -6.20 -10.49
CA ALA A 192 2.27 -6.04 -11.79
C ALA A 192 1.41 -5.23 -12.77
N THR A 193 0.14 -5.63 -12.92
CA THR A 193 -0.78 -5.05 -13.91
C THR A 193 -1.20 -3.64 -13.52
N PHE A 194 -1.43 -3.36 -12.24
CA PHE A 194 -1.80 -2.04 -11.74
C PHE A 194 -0.63 -1.06 -11.85
N ALA A 195 0.58 -1.46 -11.46
CA ALA A 195 1.76 -0.63 -11.61
C ALA A 195 2.09 -0.35 -13.09
N ALA A 196 2.02 -1.36 -13.95
CA ALA A 196 2.22 -1.16 -15.39
C ALA A 196 1.15 -0.23 -15.99
N SER A 197 -0.13 -0.44 -15.66
CA SER A 197 -1.22 0.41 -16.12
C SER A 197 -1.07 1.85 -15.62
N PHE A 198 -0.73 2.02 -14.34
CA PHE A 198 -0.44 3.32 -13.74
C PHE A 198 0.67 4.05 -14.51
N THR A 199 1.82 3.40 -14.73
CA THR A 199 2.94 4.01 -15.46
C THR A 199 2.57 4.35 -16.89
N PHE A 200 1.83 3.48 -17.58
CA PHE A 200 1.33 3.74 -18.93
C PHE A 200 0.46 5.00 -18.96
N TRP A 201 -0.56 5.07 -18.10
CA TRP A 201 -1.49 6.20 -18.06
C TRP A 201 -0.82 7.49 -17.58
N PHE A 202 0.11 7.40 -16.63
CA PHE A 202 0.87 8.56 -16.17
C PHE A 202 1.68 9.20 -17.31
N HIS A 203 2.35 8.40 -18.14
CA HIS A 203 3.07 8.91 -19.30
C HIS A 203 2.13 9.39 -20.41
N PHE A 204 1.07 8.63 -20.69
CA PHE A 204 0.09 8.99 -21.73
C PHE A 204 -0.61 10.31 -21.43
N THR A 205 -1.14 10.48 -20.22
CA THR A 205 -1.85 11.70 -19.80
C THR A 205 -0.92 12.90 -19.80
N ARG A 206 0.35 12.74 -19.41
CA ARG A 206 1.36 13.80 -19.50
C ARG A 206 1.57 14.26 -20.94
N GLU A 207 1.75 13.33 -21.88
CA GLU A 207 1.99 13.69 -23.28
C GLU A 207 0.78 14.40 -23.90
N VAL A 208 -0.43 13.90 -23.62
CA VAL A 208 -1.67 14.45 -24.20
C VAL A 208 -2.04 15.80 -23.58
N PHE A 209 -1.96 15.95 -22.26
CA PHE A 209 -2.45 17.14 -21.58
C PHE A 209 -1.38 18.20 -21.31
N CYS A 210 -0.11 17.82 -21.23
CA CYS A 210 0.98 18.75 -20.98
C CYS A 210 1.83 19.03 -22.22
N GLU A 211 1.44 18.50 -23.39
CA GLU A 211 2.15 18.65 -24.67
C GLU A 211 3.66 18.36 -24.54
N SER A 212 4.00 17.40 -23.69
CA SER A 212 5.41 17.11 -23.39
C SER A 212 5.99 16.22 -24.48
N ASP A 213 7.02 16.67 -25.17
CA ASP A 213 7.72 15.86 -26.17
C ASP A 213 8.70 14.87 -25.52
N GLY A 214 8.61 13.62 -25.97
CA GLY A 214 9.61 12.59 -25.70
C GLY A 214 9.48 11.81 -24.39
N LYS A 215 10.38 10.84 -24.22
CA LYS A 215 10.38 9.90 -23.10
C LYS A 215 10.85 10.56 -21.81
N TRP A 216 10.28 10.12 -20.69
CA TRP A 216 10.80 10.47 -19.38
C TRP A 216 12.24 9.97 -19.16
N LEU A 217 13.20 10.89 -19.12
CA LEU A 217 14.54 10.65 -18.59
C LEU A 217 14.60 11.05 -17.12
N ALA A 218 15.06 10.13 -16.26
CA ALA A 218 15.21 10.37 -14.82
C ALA A 218 16.38 11.33 -14.50
N ASP A 219 17.36 11.45 -15.40
CA ASP A 219 18.53 12.32 -15.27
C ASP A 219 18.66 13.25 -16.49
N LYS A 220 18.96 14.53 -16.25
CA LYS A 220 19.49 15.48 -17.25
C LYS A 220 21.04 15.51 -17.26
N ARG A 221 21.69 14.54 -16.65
CA ARG A 221 23.15 14.41 -16.61
C ARG A 221 23.64 13.34 -17.59
#